data_AF-W0I994-F1
#
_entry.id   AF-W0I994-F1
#
_cell.length_a   1.000
_cell.length_b   1.000
_cell.length_c   1.000
_cell.angle_alpha   90.00
_cell.angle_beta   90.00
_cell.angle_gamma   90.00
#
_symmetry.space_group_name_H-M   'P 1'
#
loop_
_entity.id
_entity.type
_entity.pdbx_description
1 polymer ?
#
loop_
_entity_poly.entity_id
_entity_poly.type
_entity_poly.pdbx_seq_one_letter_code
_entity_poly.pdbx_strand_id
1 'polypeptide(L)'
;MNFKELEERAVKFRDERLWKKYHTPKNLAISIAVEVGELLEHFQWGTNEGILEKVKNPEIKEEIGDEIADIIIYLTLLAHELGIDLDEAVERKLKKNEEKYPAKEIRLQEIVEELGGEIIEVGKEVRSVKQVTKLLGVKPEQVVKSLVFITEKEPILVIVDGKSKASLEKLAKYFRKVRMASKEEVEKITGYKVGEVPPVGVSIRTVIDKEVLEKEIVIAGGGRIDRLIKIKPEKIVEFQKAEVLDIAE
;
A
#
# COMPACT_ATOMS: atom_id res chain seq x y z
N MET A 1 -6.49 30.15 1.82
CA MET A 1 -5.08 30.38 1.48
C MET A 1 -4.54 29.14 0.81
N ASN A 2 -4.22 29.20 -0.48
CA ASN A 2 -3.43 28.18 -1.18
C ASN A 2 -1.92 28.51 -1.06
N PHE A 3 -1.03 27.65 -1.59
CA PHE A 3 0.43 27.87 -1.48
C PHE A 3 0.87 29.18 -2.12
N LYS A 4 0.30 29.54 -3.27
CA LYS A 4 0.60 30.81 -3.94
C LYS A 4 0.21 32.04 -3.12
N GLU A 5 -1.00 32.06 -2.56
CA GLU A 5 -1.46 33.13 -1.67
C GLU A 5 -0.58 33.24 -0.41
N LEU A 6 -0.13 32.11 0.13
CA LEU A 6 0.82 32.06 1.25
C LEU A 6 2.19 32.63 0.85
N GLU A 7 2.73 32.22 -0.30
CA GLU A 7 4.00 32.70 -0.82
C GLU A 7 3.99 34.22 -1.00
N GLU A 8 2.97 34.76 -1.68
CA GLU A 8 2.81 36.19 -1.89
C GLU A 8 2.79 36.97 -0.57
N ARG A 9 2.05 36.45 0.43
CA ARG A 9 1.96 37.07 1.76
C ARG A 9 3.29 36.99 2.52
N ALA A 10 3.95 35.84 2.52
CA ALA A 10 5.20 35.61 3.24
C ALA A 10 6.35 36.42 2.64
N VAL A 11 6.45 36.47 1.31
CA VAL A 11 7.45 37.27 0.59
C VAL A 11 7.22 38.76 0.85
N LYS A 12 5.97 39.23 0.76
CA LYS A 12 5.64 40.62 1.10
C LYS A 12 6.03 40.95 2.54
N PHE A 13 5.66 40.11 3.50
CA PHE A 13 5.99 40.29 4.92
C PHE A 13 7.51 40.39 5.17
N ARG A 14 8.29 39.51 4.54
CA ARG A 14 9.76 39.50 4.58
C ARG A 14 10.36 40.78 3.99
N ASP A 15 9.87 41.17 2.81
CA ASP A 15 10.46 42.27 2.04
C ASP A 15 10.14 43.63 2.66
N GLU A 16 8.94 43.82 3.21
CA GLU A 16 8.57 45.02 4.00
C GLU A 16 9.49 45.24 5.21
N ARG A 17 10.11 44.17 5.73
CA ARG A 17 11.05 44.21 6.85
C ARG A 17 12.52 44.22 6.42
N LEU A 18 12.78 44.25 5.11
CA LEU A 18 14.13 44.17 4.53
C LEU A 18 14.90 42.91 4.96
N TRP A 19 14.19 41.83 5.27
CA TRP A 19 14.77 40.58 5.76
C TRP A 19 15.30 39.68 4.64
N LYS A 20 15.02 40.01 3.38
CA LYS A 20 15.50 39.26 2.21
C LYS A 20 17.01 38.97 2.25
N LYS A 21 17.83 39.92 2.71
CA LYS A 21 19.29 39.75 2.86
C LYS A 21 19.71 38.64 3.85
N TYR A 22 18.85 38.29 4.81
CA TYR A 22 19.11 37.24 5.80
C TYR A 22 18.48 35.90 5.39
N HIS A 23 17.39 35.93 4.63
CA HIS A 23 16.67 34.76 4.15
C HIS A 23 17.32 34.14 2.91
N THR A 24 18.60 33.77 3.04
CA THR A 24 19.30 32.97 2.02
C THR A 24 18.85 31.50 2.11
N PRO A 25 18.96 30.68 1.03
CA PRO A 25 18.57 29.28 1.09
C PRO A 25 19.22 28.48 2.24
N LYS A 26 20.51 28.75 2.52
CA LYS A 26 21.22 28.14 3.64
C LYS A 26 20.57 28.52 4.98
N ASN A 27 20.30 29.80 5.20
CA ASN A 27 19.77 30.28 6.47
C ASN A 27 18.34 29.82 6.69
N LEU A 28 17.51 29.85 5.64
CA LEU A 28 16.14 29.34 5.69
C LEU A 28 16.11 27.84 6.00
N ALA A 29 16.99 27.04 5.40
CA ALA A 29 17.11 25.61 5.72
C ALA A 29 17.52 25.37 7.18
N ILE A 30 18.40 26.23 7.74
CA ILE A 30 18.76 26.20 9.16
C ILE A 30 17.54 26.55 10.03
N SER A 31 16.82 27.63 9.72
CA SER A 31 15.60 28.03 10.45
C SER A 31 14.57 26.89 10.47
N ILE A 32 14.29 26.26 9.33
CA ILE A 32 13.37 25.10 9.27
C ILE A 32 13.81 23.99 10.23
N ALA A 33 15.11 23.69 10.30
CA ALA A 33 15.61 22.65 11.20
C ALA A 33 15.47 23.02 12.69
N VAL A 34 15.56 24.32 13.02
CA VAL A 34 15.33 24.84 14.37
C VAL A 34 13.85 24.67 14.73
N GLU A 35 12.92 25.16 13.90
CA GLU A 35 11.48 25.06 14.18
C GLU A 35 10.99 23.60 14.21
N VAL A 36 11.59 22.70 13.41
CA VAL A 36 11.32 21.26 13.53
C VAL A 36 11.78 20.70 14.88
N GLY A 37 12.86 21.24 15.44
CA GLY A 37 13.34 20.94 16.79
C GLY A 37 12.34 21.38 17.85
N GLU A 38 11.87 22.63 17.76
CA GLU A 38 10.86 23.20 18.67
C GLU A 38 9.55 22.41 18.59
N LEU A 39 9.07 22.09 17.38
CA LEU A 39 7.93 21.19 17.18
C LEU A 39 8.13 19.83 17.86
N LEU A 40 9.33 19.24 17.75
CA LEU A 40 9.65 17.93 18.33
C LEU A 40 9.59 17.96 19.87
N GLU A 41 9.86 19.09 20.52
CA GLU A 41 9.82 19.21 21.98
C GLU A 41 8.45 18.85 22.57
N HIS A 42 7.37 19.09 21.81
CA HIS A 42 6.01 18.72 22.20
C HIS A 42 5.75 17.21 22.20
N PHE A 43 6.52 16.43 21.44
CA PHE A 43 6.29 15.00 21.22
C PHE A 43 7.32 14.07 21.89
N GLN A 44 8.54 14.57 22.17
CA GLN A 44 9.68 13.74 22.59
C GLN A 44 9.48 12.90 23.86
N TRP A 45 8.62 13.32 24.80
CA TRP A 45 8.47 12.68 26.13
C TRP A 45 7.09 12.06 26.39
N GLY A 46 6.41 11.52 25.39
CA GLY A 46 5.05 10.97 25.55
C GLY A 46 4.78 9.67 24.80
N THR A 47 3.81 8.88 25.28
CA THR A 47 3.17 7.85 24.46
C THR A 47 2.16 8.51 23.51
N ASN A 48 1.77 7.79 22.46
CA ASN A 48 0.77 8.28 21.50
C ASN A 48 -0.54 8.68 22.21
N GLU A 49 -1.02 7.87 23.15
CA GLU A 49 -2.25 8.15 23.90
C GLU A 49 -2.08 9.39 24.79
N GLY A 50 -0.93 9.53 25.44
CA GLY A 50 -0.62 10.69 26.28
C GLY A 50 -0.53 11.99 25.50
N ILE A 51 0.05 11.95 24.30
CA ILE A 51 0.13 13.11 23.40
C ILE A 51 -1.26 13.51 22.92
N LEU A 52 -2.08 12.55 22.48
CA LEU A 52 -3.44 12.81 22.01
C LEU A 52 -4.33 13.43 23.10
N GLU A 53 -4.12 13.07 24.37
CA GLU A 53 -4.81 13.71 25.49
C GLU A 53 -4.32 15.14 25.73
N LYS A 54 -3.01 15.38 25.71
CA LYS A 54 -2.42 16.72 25.89
C LYS A 54 -2.90 17.74 24.86
N VAL A 55 -3.02 17.34 23.59
CA VAL A 55 -3.47 18.21 22.48
C VAL A 55 -4.93 18.64 22.62
N LYS A 56 -5.71 18.04 23.54
CA LYS A 56 -7.05 18.57 23.88
C LYS A 56 -6.98 19.89 24.64
N ASN A 57 -5.86 20.21 25.28
CA ASN A 57 -5.63 21.55 25.83
C ASN A 57 -5.42 22.54 24.66
N PRO A 58 -6.26 23.59 24.54
CA PRO A 58 -6.15 24.56 23.45
C PRO A 58 -4.82 25.30 23.43
N GLU A 59 -4.19 25.59 24.58
CA GLU A 59 -2.90 26.29 24.65
C GLU A 59 -1.79 25.44 24.02
N ILE A 60 -1.69 24.17 24.41
CA ILE A 60 -0.72 23.22 23.84
C ILE A 60 -0.95 23.04 22.33
N LYS A 61 -2.22 23.02 21.91
CA LYS A 61 -2.57 22.90 20.50
C LYS A 61 -2.18 24.15 19.70
N GLU A 62 -2.27 25.33 20.31
CA GLU A 62 -1.84 26.60 19.71
C GLU A 62 -0.33 26.63 19.56
N GLU A 63 0.43 26.30 20.61
CA GLU A 63 1.90 26.20 20.56
C GLU A 63 2.36 25.28 19.42
N ILE A 64 1.84 24.05 19.36
CA ILE A 64 2.13 23.11 18.26
C ILE A 64 1.75 23.70 16.89
N GLY A 65 0.65 24.45 16.85
CA GLY A 65 0.17 25.11 15.64
C GLY A 65 1.11 26.20 15.14
N ASP A 66 1.69 26.98 16.06
CA ASP A 66 2.65 28.04 15.77
C ASP A 66 3.96 27.45 15.20
N GLU A 67 4.49 26.38 15.79
CA GLU A 67 5.68 25.70 15.27
C GLU A 67 5.46 25.13 13.85
N ILE A 68 4.29 24.52 13.61
CA ILE A 68 3.91 24.04 12.27
C ILE A 68 3.82 25.22 11.29
N ALA A 69 3.26 26.35 11.73
CA ALA A 69 3.13 27.54 10.88
C ALA A 69 4.50 28.12 10.52
N ASP A 70 5.44 28.20 11.46
CA ASP A 70 6.78 28.72 11.21
C ASP A 70 7.57 27.83 10.24
N ILE A 71 7.49 26.50 10.40
CA ILE A 71 8.03 25.54 9.43
C ILE A 71 7.46 25.80 8.02
N ILE A 72 6.15 25.96 7.91
CA ILE A 72 5.47 26.21 6.62
C ILE A 72 5.92 27.55 6.01
N ILE A 73 6.04 28.61 6.81
CA ILE A 73 6.46 29.93 6.36
C ILE A 73 7.90 29.88 5.84
N TYR A 74 8.85 29.31 6.59
CA TYR A 74 10.24 29.23 6.15
C TYR A 74 10.42 28.30 4.94
N LEU A 75 9.68 27.17 4.87
CA LEU A 75 9.66 26.32 3.68
C LEU A 75 9.15 27.06 2.45
N THR A 76 8.11 27.88 2.60
CA THR A 76 7.56 28.68 1.51
C THR A 76 8.57 29.72 1.02
N LEU A 77 9.22 30.42 1.94
CA LEU A 77 10.27 31.37 1.61
C LEU A 77 11.49 30.69 0.95
N LEU A 78 11.84 29.48 1.39
CA LEU A 78 12.91 28.69 0.80
C LEU A 78 12.56 28.26 -0.63
N ALA A 79 11.33 27.78 -0.84
CA ALA A 79 10.84 27.42 -2.15
C ALA A 79 10.87 28.61 -3.12
N HIS A 80 10.42 29.79 -2.66
CA HIS A 80 10.50 31.03 -3.43
C HIS A 80 11.94 31.39 -3.84
N GLU A 81 12.90 31.38 -2.90
CA GLU A 81 14.31 31.70 -3.19
C GLU A 81 14.97 30.66 -4.13
N LEU A 82 14.47 29.44 -4.17
CA LEU A 82 14.94 28.36 -5.06
C LEU A 82 14.16 28.27 -6.37
N GLY A 83 13.11 29.07 -6.57
CA GLY A 83 12.23 29.00 -7.74
C GLY A 83 11.45 27.68 -7.83
N ILE A 84 11.11 27.09 -6.69
CA ILE A 84 10.32 25.86 -6.60
C ILE A 84 8.85 26.23 -6.43
N ASP A 85 8.02 25.87 -7.41
CA ASP A 85 6.57 25.90 -7.26
C ASP A 85 6.12 24.77 -6.32
N LEU A 86 5.56 25.13 -5.16
CA LEU A 86 5.14 24.17 -4.15
C LEU A 86 3.92 23.35 -4.58
N ASP A 87 2.96 23.94 -5.28
CA ASP A 87 1.78 23.23 -5.79
C ASP A 87 2.22 22.11 -6.75
N GLU A 88 3.07 22.43 -7.72
CA GLU A 88 3.62 21.46 -8.66
C GLU A 88 4.51 20.41 -7.99
N ALA A 89 5.36 20.83 -7.04
CA ALA A 89 6.29 19.93 -6.37
C ALA A 89 5.56 18.89 -5.50
N VAL A 90 4.56 19.32 -4.73
CA VAL A 90 3.73 18.46 -3.89
C VAL A 90 2.92 17.50 -4.76
N GLU A 91 2.23 18.00 -5.79
CA GLU A 91 1.42 17.18 -6.70
C GLU A 91 2.25 16.09 -7.38
N ARG A 92 3.43 16.47 -7.91
CA ARG A 92 4.37 15.51 -8.51
C ARG A 92 4.85 14.47 -7.51
N LYS A 93 5.07 14.86 -6.26
CA LYS A 93 5.53 13.93 -5.21
C LYS A 93 4.43 12.98 -4.77
N LEU A 94 3.18 13.46 -4.65
CA LEU A 94 2.01 12.63 -4.34
C LEU A 94 1.79 11.57 -5.41
N LYS A 95 1.79 11.93 -6.71
CA LYS A 95 1.68 10.94 -7.81
C LYS A 95 2.76 9.86 -7.75
N LYS A 96 4.02 10.24 -7.55
CA LYS A 96 5.12 9.28 -7.38
C LYS A 96 4.91 8.37 -6.16
N ASN A 97 4.34 8.88 -5.08
CA ASN A 97 4.06 8.10 -3.89
C ASN A 97 2.86 7.17 -4.08
N GLU A 98 1.81 7.59 -4.78
CA GLU A 98 0.64 6.75 -5.15
C GLU A 98 1.06 5.57 -6.03
N GLU A 99 1.99 5.80 -6.97
CA GLU A 99 2.58 4.74 -7.78
C GLU A 99 3.48 3.81 -6.96
N LYS A 100 4.24 4.35 -6.01
CA LYS A 100 5.20 3.59 -5.19
C LYS A 100 4.53 2.80 -4.07
N TYR A 101 3.44 3.33 -3.51
CA TYR A 101 2.64 2.75 -2.43
C TYR A 101 1.15 2.76 -2.77
N PRO A 102 0.71 1.93 -3.74
CA PRO A 102 -0.71 1.82 -4.07
C PRO A 102 -1.54 1.45 -2.83
N ALA A 103 -2.66 2.14 -2.61
CA ALA A 103 -3.53 1.90 -1.44
C ALA A 103 -3.97 0.43 -1.30
N LYS A 104 -4.14 -0.27 -2.42
CA LYS A 104 -4.45 -1.71 -2.47
C LYS A 104 -3.34 -2.60 -1.87
N GLU A 105 -2.08 -2.17 -1.94
CA GLU A 105 -0.95 -2.91 -1.37
C GLU A 105 -0.82 -2.69 0.13
N ILE A 106 -1.04 -1.46 0.60
CA ILE A 106 -1.08 -1.14 2.04
C ILE A 106 -2.21 -1.94 2.71
N ARG A 107 -3.41 -1.92 2.11
CA ARG A 107 -4.55 -2.71 2.61
C ARG A 107 -4.25 -4.20 2.63
N LEU A 108 -3.58 -4.73 1.61
CA LEU A 108 -3.22 -6.15 1.59
C LEU A 108 -2.25 -6.49 2.72
N GLN A 109 -1.27 -5.64 2.99
CA GLN A 109 -0.34 -5.85 4.09
C GLN A 109 -1.06 -5.89 5.44
N GLU A 110 -1.92 -4.91 5.73
CA GLU A 110 -2.73 -4.88 6.94
C GLU A 110 -3.61 -6.14 7.07
N ILE A 111 -4.31 -6.53 5.99
CA ILE A 111 -5.14 -7.74 5.97
C ILE A 111 -4.30 -8.99 6.29
N VAL A 112 -3.12 -9.11 5.69
CA VAL A 112 -2.26 -10.30 5.89
C VAL A 112 -1.76 -10.35 7.33
N GLU A 113 -1.35 -9.21 7.90
CA GLU A 113 -0.90 -9.10 9.29
C GLU A 113 -2.04 -9.43 10.27
N GLU A 114 -3.25 -8.90 10.06
CA GLU A 114 -4.44 -9.21 10.86
C GLU A 114 -4.81 -10.71 10.83
N LEU A 115 -4.57 -11.37 9.70
CA LEU A 115 -4.78 -12.81 9.53
C LEU A 115 -3.64 -13.66 10.11
N GLY A 116 -2.62 -13.05 10.71
CA GLY A 116 -1.44 -13.73 11.26
C GLY A 116 -0.51 -14.28 10.18
N GLY A 117 -0.57 -13.73 8.97
CA GLY A 117 0.35 -14.01 7.87
C GLY A 117 1.57 -13.11 7.87
N GLU A 118 2.44 -13.33 6.90
CA GLU A 118 3.73 -12.65 6.74
C GLU A 118 3.88 -12.14 5.30
N ILE A 119 4.27 -10.88 5.14
CA ILE A 119 4.70 -10.33 3.85
C ILE A 119 6.17 -10.66 3.62
N ILE A 120 6.48 -11.26 2.48
CA ILE A 120 7.85 -11.60 2.08
C ILE A 120 8.26 -10.68 0.91
N GLU A 121 9.19 -9.77 1.19
CA GLU A 121 9.82 -8.91 0.18
C GLU A 121 11.00 -9.64 -0.46
N VAL A 122 10.92 -9.89 -1.78
CA VAL A 122 11.92 -10.68 -2.50
C VAL A 122 12.97 -9.77 -3.17
N GLY A 123 12.65 -8.49 -3.38
CA GLY A 123 13.54 -7.49 -3.98
C GLY A 123 13.89 -7.72 -5.45
N LYS A 124 13.21 -8.67 -6.11
CA LYS A 124 13.33 -8.98 -7.55
C LYS A 124 12.04 -9.60 -8.06
N GLU A 125 11.82 -9.51 -9.37
CA GLU A 125 10.62 -10.05 -10.00
C GLU A 125 10.52 -11.58 -9.89
N VAL A 126 9.36 -12.05 -9.40
CA VAL A 126 8.98 -13.45 -9.28
C VAL A 126 7.68 -13.67 -10.06
N ARG A 127 7.73 -14.53 -11.08
CA ARG A 127 6.60 -14.77 -12.00
C ARG A 127 6.18 -16.24 -12.09
N SER A 128 6.88 -17.14 -11.41
CA SER A 128 6.64 -18.57 -11.52
C SER A 128 6.85 -19.31 -10.21
N VAL A 129 6.10 -20.40 -10.03
CA VAL A 129 6.25 -21.33 -8.91
C VAL A 129 7.69 -21.80 -8.76
N LYS A 130 8.37 -22.12 -9.88
CA LYS A 130 9.78 -22.56 -9.88
C LYS A 130 10.73 -21.51 -9.31
N GLN A 131 10.47 -20.22 -9.53
CA GLN A 131 11.26 -19.15 -8.93
C GLN A 131 10.99 -19.07 -7.43
N VAL A 132 9.72 -19.10 -7.00
CA VAL A 132 9.35 -19.07 -5.58
C VAL A 132 10.01 -20.22 -4.81
N THR A 133 9.89 -21.46 -5.32
CA THR A 133 10.45 -22.65 -4.66
C THR A 133 11.97 -22.59 -4.55
N LYS A 134 12.66 -22.12 -5.60
CA LYS A 134 14.12 -21.93 -5.58
C LYS A 134 14.55 -20.84 -4.60
N LEU A 135 13.75 -19.79 -4.44
CA LEU A 135 14.09 -18.64 -3.60
C LEU A 135 13.85 -18.88 -2.12
N LEU A 136 12.74 -19.54 -1.78
CA LEU A 136 12.31 -19.73 -0.40
C LEU A 136 12.55 -21.17 0.12
N GLY A 137 13.05 -22.08 -0.73
CA GLY A 137 13.30 -23.47 -0.34
C GLY A 137 12.04 -24.27 -0.02
N VAL A 138 10.88 -23.85 -0.54
CA VAL A 138 9.58 -24.46 -0.28
C VAL A 138 9.19 -25.47 -1.37
N LYS A 139 8.26 -26.37 -1.04
CA LYS A 139 7.74 -27.33 -2.01
C LYS A 139 6.79 -26.64 -3.01
N PRO A 140 6.72 -27.07 -4.29
CA PRO A 140 5.80 -26.52 -5.28
C PRO A 140 4.33 -26.53 -4.82
N GLU A 141 3.93 -27.55 -4.07
CA GLU A 141 2.58 -27.73 -3.52
C GLU A 141 2.24 -26.71 -2.42
N GLN A 142 3.24 -26.05 -1.82
CA GLN A 142 3.03 -24.97 -0.86
C GLN A 142 2.85 -23.60 -1.54
N VAL A 143 3.21 -23.47 -2.82
CA VAL A 143 2.95 -22.24 -3.57
C VAL A 143 1.54 -22.34 -4.13
N VAL A 144 0.70 -21.32 -4.00
CA VAL A 144 -0.65 -21.29 -4.55
C VAL A 144 -0.76 -20.27 -5.68
N LYS A 145 -1.62 -20.57 -6.65
CA LYS A 145 -1.92 -19.70 -7.79
C LYS A 145 -3.34 -19.19 -7.64
N SER A 146 -3.48 -17.88 -7.64
CA SER A 146 -4.77 -17.18 -7.65
C SER A 146 -5.09 -16.82 -9.11
N LEU A 147 -6.11 -17.46 -9.69
CA LEU A 147 -6.50 -17.33 -11.09
C LEU A 147 -7.91 -16.78 -11.18
N VAL A 148 -8.16 -15.83 -12.07
CA VAL A 148 -9.51 -15.27 -12.26
C VAL A 148 -10.19 -15.95 -13.44
N PHE A 149 -11.42 -16.40 -13.21
CA PHE A 149 -12.28 -16.97 -14.24
C PHE A 149 -13.55 -16.14 -14.38
N ILE A 150 -14.10 -16.10 -15.60
CA ILE A 150 -15.37 -15.47 -15.92
C ILE A 150 -16.42 -16.56 -16.05
N THR A 151 -17.50 -16.43 -15.30
CA THR A 151 -18.68 -17.31 -15.38
C THR A 151 -19.84 -16.60 -16.08
N GLU A 152 -20.99 -17.28 -16.26
CA GLU A 152 -22.20 -16.62 -16.78
C GLU A 152 -22.77 -15.54 -15.84
N LYS A 153 -22.50 -15.62 -14.52
CA LYS A 153 -23.09 -14.72 -13.53
C LYS A 153 -22.12 -13.63 -13.07
N GLU A 154 -20.90 -14.04 -12.72
CA GLU A 154 -19.92 -13.20 -12.04
C GLU A 154 -18.49 -13.71 -12.27
N PRO A 155 -17.46 -12.87 -12.16
CA PRO A 155 -16.08 -13.34 -12.08
C PRO A 155 -15.84 -14.06 -10.75
N ILE A 156 -15.01 -15.11 -10.79
CA ILE A 156 -14.59 -15.87 -9.61
C ILE A 156 -13.07 -15.90 -9.51
N LEU A 157 -12.56 -15.82 -8.28
CA LEU A 157 -11.18 -16.17 -7.97
C LEU A 157 -11.10 -17.67 -7.71
N VAL A 158 -10.17 -18.35 -8.37
CA VAL A 158 -9.90 -19.77 -8.21
C VAL A 158 -8.48 -19.94 -7.68
N ILE A 159 -8.35 -20.57 -6.51
CA ILE A 159 -7.09 -20.83 -5.83
C ILE A 159 -6.76 -22.32 -5.92
N VAL A 160 -5.64 -22.64 -6.55
CA VAL A 160 -5.11 -24.01 -6.67
C VAL A 160 -3.64 -24.05 -6.24
N ASP A 161 -3.12 -25.20 -5.88
CA ASP A 161 -1.70 -25.34 -5.59
C ASP A 161 -0.83 -25.19 -6.86
N GLY A 162 0.46 -24.98 -6.66
CA GLY A 162 1.43 -24.61 -7.67
C GLY A 162 1.68 -25.71 -8.69
N LYS A 163 1.46 -26.97 -8.33
CA LYS A 163 1.66 -28.15 -9.17
C LYS A 163 0.43 -28.46 -10.02
N SER A 164 -0.75 -28.26 -9.47
CA SER A 164 -2.02 -28.59 -10.13
C SER A 164 -2.50 -27.48 -11.07
N LYS A 165 -3.43 -27.78 -11.98
CA LYS A 165 -4.09 -26.79 -12.84
C LYS A 165 -5.56 -26.69 -12.47
N ALA A 166 -6.16 -25.51 -12.60
CA ALA A 166 -7.60 -25.38 -12.46
C ALA A 166 -8.30 -26.08 -13.63
N SER A 167 -9.13 -27.08 -13.32
CA SER A 167 -9.87 -27.88 -14.30
C SER A 167 -11.13 -27.15 -14.74
N LEU A 168 -11.16 -26.74 -16.01
CA LEU A 168 -12.36 -26.11 -16.60
C LEU A 168 -13.57 -27.04 -16.56
N GLU A 169 -13.36 -28.36 -16.72
CA GLU A 169 -14.44 -29.35 -16.67
C GLU A 169 -15.06 -29.42 -15.27
N LYS A 170 -14.22 -29.46 -14.21
CA LYS A 170 -14.71 -29.47 -12.83
C LYS A 170 -15.39 -28.15 -12.47
N LEU A 171 -14.80 -27.01 -12.83
CA LEU A 171 -15.42 -25.69 -12.62
C LEU A 171 -16.77 -25.56 -13.34
N ALA A 172 -16.89 -26.10 -14.56
CA ALA A 172 -18.13 -26.08 -15.33
C ALA A 172 -19.28 -26.85 -14.65
N LYS A 173 -18.99 -27.86 -13.81
CA LYS A 173 -20.02 -28.59 -13.05
C LYS A 173 -20.69 -27.69 -12.00
N TYR A 174 -19.97 -26.71 -11.44
CA TYR A 174 -20.48 -25.78 -10.43
C TYR A 174 -21.00 -24.47 -11.05
N PHE A 175 -20.32 -23.96 -12.09
CA PHE A 175 -20.52 -22.61 -12.62
C PHE A 175 -21.01 -22.57 -14.08
N ARG A 176 -21.31 -23.73 -14.68
CA ARG A 176 -21.76 -23.90 -16.08
C ARG A 176 -20.71 -23.43 -17.10
N LYS A 177 -20.88 -22.27 -17.73
CA LYS A 177 -19.86 -21.75 -18.67
C LYS A 177 -18.80 -21.01 -17.89
N VAL A 178 -17.56 -21.46 -18.05
CA VAL A 178 -16.39 -20.89 -17.38
C VAL A 178 -15.29 -20.70 -18.41
N ARG A 179 -14.64 -19.54 -18.40
CA ARG A 179 -13.41 -19.29 -19.15
C ARG A 179 -12.42 -18.53 -18.28
N MET A 180 -11.14 -18.63 -18.60
CA MET A 180 -10.12 -17.81 -17.94
C MET A 180 -10.31 -16.34 -18.31
N ALA A 181 -10.07 -15.44 -17.36
CA ALA A 181 -10.05 -14.00 -17.62
C ALA A 181 -8.81 -13.62 -18.45
N SER A 182 -8.97 -12.66 -19.35
CA SER A 182 -7.86 -12.01 -20.04
C SER A 182 -7.06 -11.10 -19.09
N LYS A 183 -5.84 -10.71 -19.47
CA LYS A 183 -4.99 -9.84 -18.63
C LYS A 183 -5.69 -8.54 -18.22
N GLU A 184 -6.37 -7.91 -19.18
CA GLU A 184 -7.13 -6.67 -19.00
C GLU A 184 -8.32 -6.87 -18.05
N GLU A 185 -9.03 -7.99 -18.18
CA GLU A 185 -10.11 -8.35 -17.26
C GLU A 185 -9.59 -8.58 -15.84
N VAL A 186 -8.46 -9.28 -15.66
CA VAL A 186 -7.86 -9.51 -14.33
C VAL A 186 -7.56 -8.19 -13.63
N GLU A 187 -6.91 -7.26 -14.33
CA GLU A 187 -6.57 -5.95 -13.77
C GLU A 187 -7.80 -5.10 -13.48
N LYS A 188 -8.80 -5.10 -14.37
CA LYS A 188 -10.06 -4.37 -14.16
C LYS A 188 -10.88 -4.91 -12.99
N ILE A 189 -10.89 -6.23 -12.80
CA ILE A 189 -11.71 -6.91 -11.79
C ILE A 189 -11.03 -6.86 -10.42
N THR A 190 -9.74 -7.15 -10.36
CA THR A 190 -9.02 -7.34 -9.09
C THR A 190 -8.20 -6.13 -8.68
N GLY A 191 -7.88 -5.24 -9.63
CA GLY A 191 -6.90 -4.18 -9.43
C GLY A 191 -5.45 -4.67 -9.47
N TYR A 192 -5.18 -5.96 -9.68
CA TYR A 192 -3.83 -6.55 -9.71
C TYR A 192 -3.51 -7.10 -11.11
N LYS A 193 -2.22 -7.18 -11.44
CA LYS A 193 -1.79 -7.80 -12.71
C LYS A 193 -1.79 -9.32 -12.58
N VAL A 194 -1.83 -10.00 -13.73
CA VAL A 194 -1.70 -11.46 -13.79
C VAL A 194 -0.39 -11.89 -13.15
N GLY A 195 -0.49 -12.83 -12.20
CA GLY A 195 0.65 -13.33 -11.41
C GLY A 195 0.87 -12.60 -10.08
N GLU A 196 0.22 -11.45 -9.86
CA GLU A 196 0.32 -10.66 -8.62
C GLU A 196 -0.92 -10.81 -7.73
N VAL A 197 -2.02 -11.34 -8.28
CA VAL A 197 -3.32 -11.45 -7.60
C VAL A 197 -3.17 -12.19 -6.27
N PRO A 198 -3.42 -11.53 -5.12
CA PRO A 198 -3.37 -12.17 -3.82
C PRO A 198 -4.59 -13.07 -3.60
N PRO A 199 -4.50 -14.10 -2.73
CA PRO A 199 -5.62 -14.95 -2.39
C PRO A 199 -6.61 -14.25 -1.43
N VAL A 200 -6.21 -13.16 -0.78
CA VAL A 200 -7.03 -12.33 0.13
C VAL A 200 -7.03 -10.87 -0.33
N GLY A 201 -7.98 -10.07 0.15
CA GLY A 201 -8.05 -8.64 -0.18
C GLY A 201 -8.62 -8.32 -1.57
N VAL A 202 -9.22 -9.30 -2.26
CA VAL A 202 -9.97 -9.08 -3.50
C VAL A 202 -11.47 -9.30 -3.29
N SER A 203 -12.31 -8.37 -3.77
CA SER A 203 -13.76 -8.39 -3.55
C SER A 203 -14.52 -9.17 -4.63
N ILE A 204 -14.08 -10.40 -4.92
CA ILE A 204 -14.76 -11.31 -5.85
C ILE A 204 -14.99 -12.66 -5.19
N ARG A 205 -16.04 -13.35 -5.63
CA ARG A 205 -16.37 -14.69 -5.13
C ARG A 205 -15.16 -15.61 -5.29
N THR A 206 -14.74 -16.23 -4.19
CA THR A 206 -13.52 -17.02 -4.15
C THR A 206 -13.84 -18.50 -3.98
N VAL A 207 -13.14 -19.33 -4.74
CA VAL A 207 -13.19 -20.79 -4.66
C VAL A 207 -11.77 -21.27 -4.45
N ILE A 208 -11.59 -22.18 -3.51
CA ILE A 208 -10.30 -22.78 -3.20
C ILE A 208 -10.38 -24.29 -3.40
N ASP A 209 -9.34 -24.87 -4.01
CA ASP A 209 -9.26 -26.31 -4.13
C ASP A 209 -9.02 -26.96 -2.76
N LYS A 210 -9.75 -28.04 -2.49
CA LYS A 210 -9.66 -28.81 -1.23
C LYS A 210 -8.23 -29.23 -0.88
N GLU A 211 -7.39 -29.53 -1.87
CA GLU A 211 -6.01 -29.97 -1.60
C GLU A 211 -5.17 -28.82 -1.04
N VAL A 212 -5.51 -27.55 -1.31
CA VAL A 212 -4.78 -26.41 -0.75
C VAL A 212 -4.90 -26.38 0.78
N LEU A 213 -6.03 -26.83 1.33
CA LEU A 213 -6.28 -26.88 2.78
C LEU A 213 -5.49 -27.98 3.50
N GLU A 214 -4.88 -28.92 2.78
CA GLU A 214 -4.02 -29.95 3.38
C GLU A 214 -2.66 -29.40 3.82
N LYS A 215 -2.34 -28.14 3.47
CA LYS A 215 -1.05 -27.51 3.73
C LYS A 215 -1.16 -26.63 4.97
N GLU A 216 -0.23 -26.76 5.90
CA GLU A 216 -0.19 -25.92 7.11
C GLU A 216 0.02 -24.43 6.78
N ILE A 217 0.86 -24.15 5.78
CA ILE A 217 1.20 -22.81 5.31
C ILE A 217 1.33 -22.84 3.80
N VAL A 218 0.77 -21.81 3.14
CA VAL A 218 0.92 -21.57 1.72
C VAL A 218 1.57 -20.23 1.43
N ILE A 219 2.24 -20.15 0.28
CA ILE A 219 2.84 -18.94 -0.27
C ILE A 219 2.08 -18.54 -1.53
N ALA A 220 1.66 -17.28 -1.60
CA ALA A 220 0.89 -16.75 -2.72
C ALA A 220 1.45 -15.42 -3.23
N GLY A 221 0.91 -14.93 -4.35
CA GLY A 221 1.19 -13.58 -4.84
C GLY A 221 0.84 -12.53 -3.78
N GLY A 222 1.71 -11.53 -3.61
CA GLY A 222 1.55 -10.48 -2.60
C GLY A 222 1.13 -9.14 -3.16
N GLY A 223 0.33 -9.12 -4.21
CA GLY A 223 -0.17 -7.89 -4.83
C GLY A 223 0.85 -7.16 -5.69
N ARG A 224 2.09 -7.67 -5.77
CA ARG A 224 3.19 -7.15 -6.58
C ARG A 224 4.09 -8.27 -7.08
N ILE A 225 4.83 -7.99 -8.15
CA ILE A 225 5.74 -8.94 -8.79
C ILE A 225 6.94 -9.33 -7.92
N ASP A 226 7.33 -8.50 -6.96
CA ASP A 226 8.48 -8.67 -6.07
C ASP A 226 8.09 -9.03 -4.62
N ARG A 227 6.79 -9.23 -4.38
CA ARG A 227 6.22 -9.48 -3.06
C ARG A 227 5.39 -10.76 -3.04
N LEU A 228 5.58 -11.55 -2.00
CA LEU A 228 4.80 -12.75 -1.73
C LEU A 228 4.13 -12.63 -0.36
N ILE A 229 3.11 -13.44 -0.12
CA ILE A 229 2.53 -13.58 1.21
C ILE A 229 2.64 -15.02 1.65
N LYS A 230 2.78 -15.21 2.96
CA LYS A 230 2.77 -16.50 3.62
C LYS A 230 1.62 -16.51 4.62
N ILE A 231 0.68 -17.43 4.44
CA ILE A 231 -0.56 -17.44 5.21
C ILE A 231 -1.08 -18.86 5.36
N LYS A 232 -1.88 -19.10 6.40
CA LYS A 232 -2.62 -20.35 6.57
C LYS A 232 -3.81 -20.42 5.60
N PRO A 233 -4.01 -21.52 4.85
CA PRO A 233 -5.13 -21.65 3.92
C PRO A 233 -6.50 -21.41 4.55
N GLU A 234 -6.70 -21.81 5.81
CA GLU A 234 -7.96 -21.62 6.53
C GLU A 234 -8.28 -20.13 6.71
N LYS A 235 -7.27 -19.28 6.88
CA LYS A 235 -7.44 -17.83 6.98
C LYS A 235 -7.86 -17.19 5.67
N ILE A 236 -7.43 -17.76 4.53
CA ILE A 236 -7.93 -17.38 3.22
C ILE A 236 -9.44 -17.68 3.14
N VAL A 237 -9.84 -18.89 3.55
CA VAL A 237 -11.26 -19.30 3.54
C VAL A 237 -12.11 -18.43 4.44
N GLU A 238 -11.67 -18.19 5.67
CA GLU A 238 -12.38 -17.35 6.65
C GLU A 238 -12.57 -15.92 6.12
N PHE A 239 -11.49 -15.29 5.65
CA PHE A 239 -11.51 -13.90 5.20
C PHE A 239 -12.33 -13.71 3.92
N GLN A 240 -12.09 -14.56 2.90
CA GLN A 240 -12.77 -14.46 1.61
C GLN A 240 -14.16 -15.09 1.60
N LYS A 241 -14.54 -15.81 2.66
CA LYS A 241 -15.72 -16.68 2.68
C LYS A 241 -15.68 -17.66 1.49
N ALA A 242 -14.50 -18.24 1.25
CA ALA A 242 -14.25 -19.03 0.04
C ALA A 242 -15.00 -20.36 0.07
N GLU A 243 -15.50 -20.79 -1.08
CA GLU A 243 -16.06 -22.13 -1.25
C GLU A 243 -14.95 -23.15 -1.48
N VAL A 244 -14.96 -24.24 -0.72
CA VAL A 244 -13.98 -25.32 -0.83
C VAL A 244 -14.53 -26.37 -1.80
N LEU A 245 -13.91 -26.52 -2.96
CA LEU A 245 -14.37 -27.43 -4.03
C LEU A 245 -13.23 -28.33 -4.54
N ASP A 246 -13.59 -29.41 -5.23
CA ASP A 246 -12.64 -30.20 -6.04
C ASP A 246 -12.60 -29.63 -7.46
N ILE A 247 -11.57 -28.84 -7.76
CA ILE A 247 -11.48 -28.01 -8.97
C ILE A 247 -10.09 -28.06 -9.63
N ALA A 248 -9.15 -28.81 -9.07
CA ALA A 248 -7.80 -28.99 -9.61
C ALA A 248 -7.65 -30.30 -10.42
N GLU A 249 -6.67 -30.36 -11.33
CA GLU A 249 -6.23 -31.54 -12.09
C GLU A 249 -4.72 -31.53 -12.38
#